data_AF-B5VYH0-F1
#
_entry.id   AF-B5VYH0-F1
#
_cell.length_a   1.000
_cell.length_b   1.000
_cell.length_c   1.000
_cell.angle_alpha   90.00
_cell.angle_beta   90.00
_cell.angle_gamma   90.00
#
_symmetry.space_group_name_H-M   'P 1'
#
loop_
_entity.id
_entity.type
_entity.pdbx_description
1 polymer ?
#
loop_
_entity_poly.entity_id
_entity_poly.type
_entity_poly.pdbx_seq_one_letter_code
_entity_poly.pdbx_strand_id
1 'polypeptide(L)' 'MAEDLVNLGVPKQDIVLGFYPPFMREMSDYAVG' A
#
# COMPACT_ATOMS: atom_id res chain seq x y z
N MET A 1 6.87 -2.51 7.76
CA MET A 1 6.56 -1.11 7.36
C MET A 1 5.11 -0.96 6.90
N ALA A 2 4.68 -1.48 5.74
CA ALA A 2 3.26 -1.50 5.35
C ALA A 2 2.51 -2.75 5.86
N GLU A 3 3.17 -3.91 5.81
CA GLU A 3 2.66 -5.19 6.33
C GLU A 3 2.23 -5.13 7.79
N ASP A 4 2.95 -4.34 8.61
CA ASP A 4 2.67 -4.20 10.04
C ASP A 4 1.33 -3.48 10.27
N LEU A 5 0.97 -2.52 9.42
CA LEU A 5 -0.34 -1.86 9.46
C LEU A 5 -1.44 -2.82 9.04
N VAL A 6 -1.18 -3.68 8.06
CA VAL A 6 -2.11 -4.76 7.67
C VAL A 6 -2.33 -5.75 8.81
N ASN A 7 -1.26 -6.14 9.52
CA ASN A 7 -1.35 -7.01 10.69
C ASN A 7 -2.09 -6.36 11.88
N LEU A 8 -2.11 -5.04 11.95
CA LEU A 8 -2.91 -4.27 12.91
C LEU A 8 -4.36 -4.05 12.45
N GLY A 9 -4.75 -4.58 11.28
CA GLY A 9 -6.11 -4.56 10.76
C GLY A 9 -6.40 -3.42 9.77
N VAL A 10 -5.40 -2.66 9.34
CA VAL A 10 -5.58 -1.62 8.31
C VAL A 10 -5.70 -2.27 6.94
N PRO A 11 -6.79 -2.04 6.18
CA PRO A 11 -6.93 -2.57 4.83
C PRO A 11 -5.81 -2.08 3.91
N LYS A 12 -5.30 -2.95 3.03
CA LYS A 12 -4.25 -2.57 2.05
C LYS A 12 -4.64 -1.37 1.19
N GLN A 13 -5.93 -1.20 0.90
CA GLN A 13 -6.46 -0.09 0.10
C GLN A 13 -6.48 1.27 0.82
N ASP A 14 -6.16 1.30 2.11
CA ASP A 14 -5.98 2.54 2.86
C ASP A 14 -4.49 2.88 3.05
N ILE A 15 -3.58 2.09 2.47
CA ILE A 15 -2.13 2.25 2.63
C ILE A 15 -1.53 2.58 1.26
N VAL A 16 -1.00 3.80 1.12
CA VAL A 16 -0.39 4.28 -0.12
C VAL A 16 1.13 4.17 -0.04
N LEU A 17 1.74 3.44 -0.98
CA LEU A 17 3.20 3.34 -1.08
C LEU A 17 3.79 4.57 -1.78
N GLY A 18 3.79 5.71 -1.09
CA GLY A 18 4.18 7.01 -1.64
C GLY A 18 5.61 7.11 -2.19
N PHE A 19 6.49 6.21 -1.75
CA PHE A 19 7.90 6.11 -2.20
C PHE A 19 8.07 5.25 -3.46
N TYR A 20 7.03 4.53 -3.90
CA TYR A 20 7.05 3.76 -5.14
C TYR A 20 6.60 4.64 -6.32
N PRO A 21 7.20 4.50 -7.51
CA PRO A 21 6.68 5.09 -8.73
C PRO A 21 5.22 4.67 -8.97
N PRO A 22 4.35 5.52 -9.55
CA PRO A 22 2.92 5.22 -9.74
C PRO A 22 2.67 3.86 -10.42
N PHE A 23 3.42 3.54 -11.48
CA PHE A 23 3.28 2.28 -12.21
C PHE A 23 3.62 1.03 -11.38
N MET A 24 4.46 1.17 -10.33
CA MET A 24 4.76 0.07 -9.42
C MET A 24 3.68 -0.08 -8.34
N ARG A 25 2.96 0.99 -8.01
CA ARG A 25 1.82 0.93 -7.08
C ARG A 25 0.65 0.17 -7.69
N GLU A 26 0.41 0.34 -8.99
CA GLU A 26 -0.60 -0.42 -9.74
C GLU A 26 -0.32 -1.93 -9.78
N MET A 27 0.95 -2.32 -9.65
CA MET A 27 1.37 -3.72 -9.56
C MET A 27 1.43 -4.23 -8.10
N SER A 28 1.12 -3.37 -7.14
CA SER A 28 1.04 -3.70 -5.73
C SER A 28 -0.41 -3.89 -5.32
N ASP A 29 -0.69 -4.78 -4.36
CA ASP A 29 -2.03 -4.93 -3.77
C ASP A 29 -2.45 -3.73 -2.88
N TYR A 30 -1.63 -2.69 -2.84
CA TYR A 30 -1.79 -1.52 -1.99
C TYR A 30 -2.43 -0.35 -2.75
N ALA A 31 -2.87 0.67 -2.03
CA ALA A 31 -3.53 1.82 -2.62
C ALA A 31 -2.62 2.59 -3.58
N VAL A 32 -3.21 3.06 -4.68
CA VAL A 32 -2.51 3.81 -5.74
C VAL A 32 -2.72 5.33 -5.59
N GLY A 33 -3.82 5.74 -4.92
CA GLY A 33 -4.36 7.10 -4.84
C GLY A 33 -3.80 7.98 -3.73
#